data_AF-A0A934FM26-F1
#
_entry.id   AF-A0A934FM26-F1
#
_cell.length_a   1.000
_cell.length_b   1.000
_cell.length_c   1.000
_cell.angle_alpha   90.00
_cell.angle_beta   90.00
_cell.angle_gamma   90.00
#
_symmetry.space_group_name_H-M   'P 1'
#
loop_
_entity.id
_entity.type
_entity.pdbx_description
1 polymer ?
#
loop_
_entity_poly.entity_id
_entity_poly.type
_entity_poly.pdbx_seq_one_letter_code
_entity_poly.pdbx_strand_id
1 'polypeptide(L)'
;MDEPSKIYVNGWRWAVGLMLAFLGVVLATIIEKPVVLLVFLIALVLVYCSFHGLHFILSLPFRRRERARMFLELVEASVEHGHSVEQSIIRLSRSSEDSFGVRFHLLAGHLEQGLPLLAALEKVPRMLPPTVLAMLRVGAETGDIRRVLPSCRAHLRDAVPRVQKAQHYLVALVMVILPMQLLLYWMVRVVVFPKFQEIFNDMLAPGEFPTSSWAIVSVLDTAWPAFMALVGLPMLVGLVLYVLGPRPAYWLEWLAPRFGPPIARRLDWLATLADRGMLVLPWQRRRVERDFSVMLALLLDAGLPEEKAVLLAGESVANRAFLARARRVADELRRGMKLADALQFMDDAGELRWRMANAARASGHFRESLAGWLDTLDAKAFGQEQAVAHVITSACVLVNGCLLGLFTVSIFQCFVQLIDVASAW
;
A
#
# COMPACT_ATOMS: atom_id res chain seq x y z
N MET A 1 -21.78 -1.16 -24.73
CA MET A 1 -20.72 -0.46 -23.97
C MET A 1 -19.72 -1.47 -23.42
N ASP A 2 -19.18 -2.35 -24.27
CA ASP A 2 -18.21 -3.39 -23.92
C ASP A 2 -16.93 -3.15 -24.73
N GLU A 3 -16.02 -2.27 -24.27
CA GLU A 3 -14.75 -2.14 -25.00
C GLU A 3 -13.49 -1.60 -24.30
N PRO A 4 -13.42 -1.27 -22.99
CA PRO A 4 -12.12 -0.98 -22.38
C PRO A 4 -11.35 -2.26 -21.99
N SER A 5 -12.01 -3.39 -21.71
CA SER A 5 -11.33 -4.61 -21.22
C SER A 5 -10.52 -5.35 -22.29
N LYS A 6 -10.95 -5.34 -23.57
CA LYS A 6 -10.26 -6.04 -24.67
C LYS A 6 -8.93 -5.40 -25.06
N ILE A 7 -8.81 -4.07 -24.94
CA ILE A 7 -7.56 -3.34 -25.26
C ILE A 7 -6.47 -3.70 -24.24
N TYR A 8 -6.81 -3.78 -22.95
CA TYR A 8 -5.85 -4.20 -21.91
C TYR A 8 -5.45 -5.66 -22.04
N VAL A 9 -6.38 -6.57 -22.33
CA VAL A 9 -6.08 -8.00 -22.50
C VAL A 9 -5.21 -8.25 -23.74
N ASN A 10 -5.48 -7.55 -24.86
CA ASN A 10 -4.70 -7.69 -26.08
C ASN A 10 -3.32 -7.04 -25.95
N GLY A 11 -3.20 -5.87 -25.33
CA GLY A 11 -1.91 -5.23 -25.04
C GLY A 11 -1.00 -6.11 -24.18
N TRP A 12 -1.57 -6.84 -23.21
CA TRP A 12 -0.83 -7.75 -22.36
C TRP A 12 -0.27 -8.96 -23.13
N ARG A 13 -1.05 -9.52 -24.06
CA ARG A 13 -0.60 -10.63 -24.93
C ARG A 13 0.56 -10.21 -25.84
N TRP A 14 0.52 -8.99 -26.39
CA TRP A 14 1.61 -8.45 -27.20
C TRP A 14 2.87 -8.19 -26.37
N ALA A 15 2.74 -7.59 -25.19
CA ALA A 15 3.89 -7.34 -24.30
C ALA A 15 4.57 -8.64 -23.85
N VAL A 16 3.78 -9.65 -23.45
CA VAL A 16 4.30 -10.97 -23.08
C VAL A 16 4.93 -11.68 -24.28
N GLY A 17 4.31 -11.62 -25.46
CA GLY A 17 4.87 -12.19 -26.69
C GLY A 17 6.22 -11.56 -27.07
N LEU A 18 6.34 -10.24 -26.97
CA LEU A 18 7.57 -9.50 -27.26
C LEU A 18 8.67 -9.81 -26.22
N MET A 19 8.28 -9.94 -24.94
CA MET A 19 9.20 -10.36 -23.87
C MET A 19 9.70 -11.80 -24.08
N LEU A 20 8.83 -12.73 -24.48
CA LEU A 20 9.21 -14.12 -24.77
C LEU A 20 10.11 -14.23 -26.00
N ALA A 21 9.82 -13.45 -27.06
CA ALA A 21 10.68 -13.39 -28.25
C ALA A 21 12.07 -12.83 -27.90
N PHE A 22 12.11 -11.75 -27.11
CA PHE A 22 13.36 -11.17 -26.64
C PHE A 22 14.14 -12.13 -25.72
N LEU A 23 13.44 -12.81 -24.81
CA LEU A 23 14.02 -13.85 -23.96
C LEU A 23 14.62 -14.98 -24.81
N GLY A 24 13.97 -15.38 -25.89
CA GLY A 24 14.48 -16.39 -26.83
C GLY A 24 15.79 -15.97 -27.50
N VAL A 25 15.91 -14.72 -27.96
CA VAL A 25 17.15 -14.18 -28.55
C VAL A 25 18.28 -14.14 -27.52
N VAL A 26 17.97 -13.66 -26.31
CA VAL A 26 18.93 -13.61 -25.19
C VAL A 26 19.41 -15.03 -24.85
N LEU A 27 18.50 -15.98 -24.68
CA LEU A 27 18.84 -17.37 -24.38
C LEU A 27 19.74 -17.98 -25.46
N ALA A 28 19.41 -17.77 -26.74
CA ALA A 28 20.20 -18.25 -27.87
C ALA A 28 21.66 -17.73 -27.85
N THR A 29 21.87 -16.46 -27.48
CA THR A 29 23.22 -15.88 -27.39
C THR A 29 24.02 -16.32 -26.16
N ILE A 30 23.37 -16.88 -25.15
CA ILE A 30 23.97 -17.17 -23.84
C ILE A 30 24.15 -18.66 -23.58
N ILE A 31 23.48 -19.53 -24.36
CA ILE A 31 23.64 -20.99 -24.28
C ILE A 31 25.12 -21.41 -24.38
N GLU A 32 25.94 -20.67 -25.13
CA GLU A 32 27.37 -20.93 -25.30
C GLU A 32 28.23 -20.55 -24.07
N LYS A 33 27.67 -19.82 -23.10
CA LYS A 33 28.35 -19.35 -21.88
C LYS A 33 27.59 -19.82 -20.62
N PRO A 34 27.88 -21.03 -20.09
CA PRO A 34 27.07 -21.66 -19.03
C PRO A 34 27.03 -20.85 -17.71
N VAL A 35 28.12 -20.16 -17.36
CA VAL A 35 28.16 -19.29 -16.17
C VAL A 35 27.23 -18.09 -16.32
N VAL A 36 27.20 -17.49 -17.52
CA VAL A 36 26.35 -16.34 -17.84
C VAL A 36 24.88 -16.76 -17.87
N LEU A 37 24.58 -17.95 -18.41
CA LEU A 37 23.24 -18.55 -18.39
C LEU A 37 22.74 -18.80 -16.96
N LEU A 38 23.61 -19.33 -16.09
CA LEU A 38 23.28 -19.59 -14.70
C LEU A 38 22.94 -18.29 -13.94
N VAL A 39 23.77 -17.25 -14.07
CA VAL A 39 23.53 -15.93 -13.47
C VAL A 39 22.21 -15.34 -13.96
N PHE A 40 21.92 -15.48 -15.25
CA PHE A 40 20.68 -15.02 -15.85
C PHE A 40 19.43 -15.70 -15.27
N LEU A 41 19.46 -17.04 -15.18
CA LEU A 41 18.36 -17.82 -14.62
C LEU A 41 18.15 -17.50 -13.13
N ILE A 42 19.22 -17.31 -12.37
CA ILE A 42 19.15 -16.89 -10.95
C ILE A 42 18.48 -15.52 -10.83
N ALA A 43 18.85 -14.55 -11.67
CA ALA A 43 18.24 -13.23 -11.66
C ALA A 43 16.73 -13.29 -11.97
N LEU A 44 16.33 -14.11 -12.94
CA LEU A 44 14.92 -14.29 -13.32
C LEU A 44 14.10 -14.92 -12.18
N VAL A 45 14.66 -15.93 -11.49
CA VAL A 45 14.06 -16.54 -10.30
C VAL A 45 13.95 -15.53 -9.16
N LEU A 46 14.99 -14.72 -8.90
CA LEU A 46 14.95 -13.69 -7.86
C LEU A 46 13.86 -12.64 -8.12
N VAL A 47 13.70 -12.20 -9.37
CA VAL A 47 12.62 -11.27 -9.73
C VAL A 47 11.25 -11.93 -9.56
N TYR A 48 11.09 -13.17 -10.00
CA TYR A 48 9.84 -13.93 -9.83
C TYR A 48 9.48 -14.13 -8.34
N CYS A 49 10.44 -14.52 -7.50
CA CYS A 49 10.26 -14.67 -6.06
C CYS A 49 9.93 -13.33 -5.38
N SER A 50 10.63 -12.26 -5.75
CA SER A 50 10.36 -10.91 -5.22
C SER A 50 8.95 -10.45 -5.60
N PHE A 51 8.50 -10.75 -6.82
CA PHE A 51 7.16 -10.46 -7.29
C PHE A 51 6.09 -11.25 -6.52
N HIS A 52 6.26 -12.57 -6.39
CA HIS A 52 5.29 -13.39 -5.67
C HIS A 52 5.23 -13.01 -4.19
N GLY A 53 6.37 -12.67 -3.59
CA GLY A 53 6.45 -12.08 -2.26
C GLY A 53 5.68 -10.77 -2.16
N LEU A 54 5.87 -9.85 -3.11
CA LEU A 54 5.16 -8.57 -3.18
C LEU A 54 3.64 -8.77 -3.32
N HIS A 55 3.19 -9.62 -4.26
CA HIS A 55 1.78 -9.93 -4.44
C HIS A 55 1.17 -10.57 -3.20
N PHE A 56 1.87 -11.54 -2.60
CA PHE A 56 1.44 -12.16 -1.35
C PHE A 56 1.26 -11.11 -0.26
N ILE A 57 2.25 -10.25 -0.05
CA ILE A 57 2.22 -9.15 0.90
C ILE A 57 1.07 -8.18 0.61
N LEU A 58 0.89 -7.77 -0.64
CA LEU A 58 -0.20 -6.91 -1.12
C LEU A 58 -1.58 -7.57 -0.94
N SER A 59 -1.66 -8.89 -0.88
CA SER A 59 -2.91 -9.60 -0.62
C SER A 59 -3.21 -9.78 0.89
N LEU A 60 -2.22 -9.62 1.77
CA LEU A 60 -2.38 -9.84 3.22
C LEU A 60 -3.50 -9.02 3.87
N PRO A 61 -3.64 -7.68 3.65
CA PRO A 61 -4.68 -6.91 4.31
C PRO A 61 -6.07 -7.25 3.77
N PHE A 62 -6.19 -7.65 2.50
CA PHE A 62 -7.45 -8.15 1.94
C PHE A 62 -7.89 -9.41 2.69
N ARG A 63 -7.00 -10.39 2.83
CA ARG A 63 -7.26 -11.62 3.61
C ARG A 63 -7.59 -11.34 5.08
N ARG A 64 -7.04 -10.28 5.67
CA ARG A 64 -7.36 -9.89 7.06
C ARG A 64 -8.75 -9.25 7.17
N ARG A 65 -9.09 -8.36 6.24
CA ARG A 65 -10.41 -7.70 6.20
C ARG A 65 -11.52 -8.70 5.89
N GLU A 66 -11.28 -9.62 4.97
CA GLU A 66 -12.26 -10.67 4.65
C GLU A 66 -12.52 -11.56 5.87
N ARG A 67 -11.47 -11.96 6.61
CA ARG A 67 -11.63 -12.69 7.87
C ARG A 67 -12.38 -11.90 8.94
N ALA A 68 -12.11 -10.60 9.08
CA ALA A 68 -12.86 -9.73 9.99
C ALA A 68 -14.33 -9.59 9.59
N ARG A 69 -14.61 -9.59 8.28
CA ARG A 69 -15.97 -9.54 7.73
C ARG A 69 -16.72 -10.84 8.01
N MET A 70 -16.14 -11.98 7.68
CA MET A 70 -16.71 -13.29 7.99
C MET A 70 -16.97 -13.42 9.50
N PHE A 71 -16.06 -12.94 10.35
CA PHE A 71 -16.28 -12.88 11.78
C PHE A 71 -17.50 -12.02 12.16
N LEU A 72 -17.63 -10.80 11.63
CA LEU A 72 -18.79 -9.96 11.92
C LEU A 72 -20.10 -10.57 11.41
N GLU A 73 -20.09 -11.21 10.23
CA GLU A 73 -21.25 -11.91 9.69
C GLU A 73 -21.67 -13.07 10.61
N LEU A 74 -20.72 -13.79 11.22
CA LEU A 74 -21.01 -14.80 12.24
C LEU A 74 -21.61 -14.18 13.51
N VAL A 75 -21.04 -13.07 14.02
CA VAL A 75 -21.57 -12.38 15.21
C VAL A 75 -23.00 -11.90 14.94
N GLU A 76 -23.24 -11.28 13.79
CA GLU A 76 -24.56 -10.81 13.35
C GLU A 76 -25.56 -11.97 13.29
N ALA A 77 -25.21 -13.07 12.62
CA ALA A 77 -26.04 -14.26 12.55
C ALA A 77 -26.33 -14.85 13.94
N SER A 78 -25.33 -15.01 14.81
CA SER A 78 -25.54 -15.52 16.17
C SER A 78 -26.50 -14.63 16.96
N VAL A 79 -26.33 -13.31 16.85
CA VAL A 79 -27.16 -12.33 17.54
C VAL A 79 -28.59 -12.34 17.00
N GLU A 80 -28.80 -12.42 15.68
CA GLU A 80 -30.13 -12.53 15.05
C GLU A 80 -30.88 -13.79 15.49
N HIS A 81 -30.19 -14.93 15.53
CA HIS A 81 -30.77 -16.23 15.93
C HIS A 81 -30.86 -16.41 17.45
N GLY A 82 -30.43 -15.43 18.25
CA GLY A 82 -30.47 -15.49 19.72
C GLY A 82 -29.52 -16.52 20.33
N HIS A 83 -28.49 -16.94 19.60
CA HIS A 83 -27.45 -17.85 20.07
C HIS A 83 -26.32 -17.09 20.78
N SER A 84 -25.63 -17.75 21.72
CA SER A 84 -24.38 -17.21 22.27
C SER A 84 -23.33 -17.15 21.16
N VAL A 85 -22.81 -15.95 20.92
CA VAL A 85 -21.75 -15.66 19.95
C VAL A 85 -20.51 -16.51 20.23
N GLU A 86 -20.17 -16.67 21.51
CA GLU A 86 -19.03 -17.45 21.98
C GLU A 86 -19.18 -18.92 21.58
N GLN A 87 -20.36 -19.52 21.79
CA GLN A 87 -20.61 -20.90 21.42
C GLN A 87 -20.57 -21.12 19.91
N SER A 88 -21.08 -20.17 19.12
CA SER A 88 -21.01 -20.23 17.66
C SER A 88 -19.57 -20.21 17.16
N ILE A 89 -18.72 -19.36 17.73
CA ILE A 89 -17.28 -19.28 17.39
C ILE A 89 -16.58 -20.60 17.75
N ILE A 90 -16.84 -21.16 18.94
CA ILE A 90 -16.23 -22.43 19.38
C ILE A 90 -16.66 -23.57 18.45
N ARG A 91 -17.96 -23.69 18.12
CA ARG A 91 -18.46 -24.74 17.21
C ARG A 91 -17.83 -24.64 15.83
N LEU A 92 -17.76 -23.44 15.27
CA LEU A 92 -17.16 -23.24 13.95
C LEU A 92 -15.65 -23.47 13.96
N SER A 93 -14.95 -23.17 15.06
CA SER A 93 -13.51 -23.45 15.17
C SER A 93 -13.18 -24.95 15.15
N ARG A 94 -14.17 -25.80 15.46
CA ARG A 94 -14.04 -27.27 15.41
C ARG A 94 -14.39 -27.85 14.05
N SER A 95 -15.10 -27.09 13.20
CA SER A 95 -15.27 -27.49 11.81
C SER A 95 -13.94 -27.37 11.07
N SER A 96 -13.62 -28.36 10.25
CA SER A 96 -12.37 -28.48 9.49
C SER A 96 -12.27 -27.52 8.30
N GLU A 97 -12.93 -26.36 8.36
CA GLU A 97 -12.80 -25.34 7.33
C GLU A 97 -11.60 -24.43 7.62
N ASP A 98 -10.57 -24.54 6.79
CA ASP A 98 -9.33 -23.74 6.87
C ASP A 98 -9.53 -22.23 6.59
N SER A 99 -10.76 -21.80 6.33
CA SER A 99 -11.12 -20.44 5.93
C SER A 99 -10.82 -19.37 7.00
N PHE A 100 -10.90 -19.74 8.28
CA PHE A 100 -10.81 -18.79 9.40
C PHE A 100 -9.37 -18.52 9.90
N GLY A 101 -8.40 -19.35 9.54
CA GLY A 101 -6.97 -19.15 9.85
C GLY A 101 -6.62 -19.16 11.36
N VAL A 102 -5.32 -19.26 11.65
CA VAL A 102 -4.77 -19.50 13.01
C VAL A 102 -5.34 -18.60 14.11
N ARG A 103 -5.57 -17.31 13.83
CA ARG A 103 -6.06 -16.35 14.85
C ARG A 103 -7.48 -16.63 15.32
N PHE A 104 -8.33 -17.22 14.48
CA PHE A 104 -9.68 -17.57 14.88
C PHE A 104 -9.69 -18.74 15.86
N HIS A 105 -8.82 -19.74 15.65
CA HIS A 105 -8.63 -20.83 16.62
C HIS A 105 -8.03 -20.33 17.94
N LEU A 106 -7.10 -19.37 17.91
CA LEU A 106 -6.60 -18.73 19.13
C LEU A 106 -7.71 -18.00 19.89
N LEU A 107 -8.60 -17.30 19.19
CA LEU A 107 -9.76 -16.67 19.81
C LEU A 107 -10.67 -17.72 20.46
N ALA A 108 -11.01 -18.79 19.73
CA ALA A 108 -11.83 -19.87 20.24
C ALA A 108 -11.23 -20.52 21.50
N GLY A 109 -9.91 -20.76 21.52
CA GLY A 109 -9.22 -21.28 22.70
C GLY A 109 -9.31 -20.35 23.92
N HIS A 110 -9.28 -19.03 23.73
CA HIS A 110 -9.53 -18.08 24.81
C HIS A 110 -10.99 -18.08 25.29
N LEU A 111 -11.95 -18.26 24.38
CA LEU A 111 -13.37 -18.37 24.74
C LEU A 111 -13.66 -19.68 25.49
N GLU A 112 -13.02 -20.79 25.12
CA GLU A 112 -13.12 -22.08 25.84
C GLU A 112 -12.57 -21.98 27.28
N GLN A 113 -11.61 -21.08 27.53
CA GLN A 113 -11.10 -20.76 28.87
C GLN A 113 -12.07 -19.90 29.71
N GLY A 114 -13.23 -19.53 29.16
CA GLY A 114 -14.24 -18.72 29.84
C GLY A 114 -13.97 -17.21 29.81
N LEU A 115 -13.04 -16.74 28.98
CA LEU A 115 -12.84 -15.29 28.79
C LEU A 115 -14.04 -14.69 28.03
N PRO A 116 -14.55 -13.52 28.45
CA PRO A 116 -15.61 -12.84 27.71
C PRO A 116 -15.09 -12.40 26.34
N LEU A 117 -15.98 -12.36 25.33
CA LEU A 117 -15.64 -12.12 23.92
C LEU A 117 -14.72 -10.92 23.70
N LEU A 118 -15.00 -9.79 24.36
CA LEU A 118 -14.19 -8.58 24.26
C LEU A 118 -12.78 -8.74 24.81
N ALA A 119 -12.63 -9.36 25.98
CA ALA A 119 -11.31 -9.62 26.57
C ALA A 119 -10.51 -10.64 25.73
N ALA A 120 -11.19 -11.63 25.15
CA ALA A 120 -10.57 -12.59 24.24
C ALA A 120 -10.09 -11.92 22.94
N LEU A 121 -10.88 -11.01 22.37
CA LEU A 121 -10.51 -10.21 21.19
C LEU A 121 -9.31 -9.28 21.47
N GLU A 122 -9.22 -8.70 22.66
CA GLU A 122 -8.06 -7.88 23.07
C GLU A 122 -6.77 -8.71 23.17
N LYS A 123 -6.85 -9.98 23.58
CA LYS A 123 -5.70 -10.91 23.61
C LYS A 123 -5.26 -11.40 22.22
N VAL A 124 -6.10 -11.27 21.19
CA VAL A 124 -5.78 -11.67 19.81
C VAL A 124 -5.65 -10.43 18.91
N PRO A 125 -4.55 -9.65 19.03
CA PRO A 125 -4.38 -8.43 18.26
C PRO A 125 -4.33 -8.74 16.76
N ARG A 126 -4.93 -7.84 15.95
CA ARG A 126 -5.03 -7.93 14.48
C ARG A 126 -6.04 -8.96 13.94
N MET A 127 -6.90 -9.54 14.77
CA MET A 127 -8.07 -10.29 14.27
C MET A 127 -9.12 -9.33 13.69
N LEU A 128 -9.45 -8.30 14.45
CA LEU A 128 -10.29 -7.19 14.01
C LEU A 128 -9.47 -5.91 13.85
N PRO A 129 -9.86 -5.01 12.94
CA PRO A 129 -9.38 -3.64 12.98
C PRO A 129 -9.66 -3.01 14.36
N PRO A 130 -8.74 -2.20 14.89
CA PRO A 130 -8.87 -1.58 16.22
C PRO A 130 -10.17 -0.78 16.34
N THR A 131 -10.57 -0.16 15.25
CA THR A 131 -11.82 0.56 15.06
C THR A 131 -13.07 -0.29 15.31
N VAL A 132 -13.12 -1.49 14.70
CA VAL A 132 -14.25 -2.41 14.86
C VAL A 132 -14.29 -2.94 16.30
N LEU A 133 -13.11 -3.23 16.88
CA LEU A 133 -13.02 -3.64 18.28
C LEU A 133 -13.55 -2.55 19.23
N ALA A 134 -13.21 -1.28 18.98
CA ALA A 134 -13.70 -0.15 19.76
C ALA A 134 -15.22 0.01 19.66
N MET A 135 -15.81 -0.11 18.47
CA MET A 135 -17.28 -0.11 18.30
C MET A 135 -17.95 -1.24 19.08
N LEU A 136 -17.42 -2.47 18.98
CA LEU A 136 -17.97 -3.62 19.71
C LEU A 136 -17.87 -3.43 21.23
N ARG A 137 -16.78 -2.83 21.72
CA ARG A 137 -16.59 -2.50 23.12
C ARG A 137 -17.66 -1.54 23.62
N VAL A 138 -17.93 -0.49 22.85
CA VAL A 138 -19.02 0.43 23.19
C VAL A 138 -20.39 -0.23 23.12
N GLY A 139 -20.64 -1.07 22.10
CA GLY A 139 -21.89 -1.82 22.01
C GLY A 139 -22.13 -2.68 23.26
N ALA A 140 -21.08 -3.28 23.80
CA ALA A 140 -21.17 -4.02 25.05
C ALA A 140 -21.35 -3.12 26.29
N GLU A 141 -20.65 -1.98 26.38
CA GLU A 141 -20.84 -1.00 27.46
C GLU A 141 -22.26 -0.42 27.48
N THR A 142 -22.88 -0.28 26.29
CA THR A 142 -24.25 0.25 26.11
C THR A 142 -25.31 -0.85 26.20
N GLY A 143 -24.89 -2.13 26.25
CA GLY A 143 -25.78 -3.30 26.28
C GLY A 143 -26.48 -3.62 24.96
N ASP A 144 -26.18 -2.88 23.89
CA ASP A 144 -26.79 -3.08 22.56
C ASP A 144 -25.72 -3.17 21.47
N ILE A 145 -25.20 -4.39 21.28
CA ILE A 145 -24.25 -4.70 20.21
C ILE A 145 -24.94 -4.68 18.83
N ARG A 146 -26.26 -4.90 18.77
CA ARG A 146 -27.03 -4.88 17.50
C ARG A 146 -26.99 -3.51 16.85
N ARG A 147 -27.02 -2.45 17.65
CA ARG A 147 -26.96 -1.08 17.16
C ARG A 147 -25.63 -0.69 16.51
N VAL A 148 -24.52 -1.32 16.93
CA VAL A 148 -23.17 -1.02 16.39
C VAL A 148 -22.74 -1.97 15.26
N LEU A 149 -23.39 -3.12 15.09
CA LEU A 149 -23.06 -4.12 14.06
C LEU A 149 -23.16 -3.58 12.61
N PRO A 150 -24.23 -2.85 12.21
CA PRO A 150 -24.33 -2.26 10.88
C PRO A 150 -23.17 -1.30 10.59
N SER A 151 -22.78 -0.52 11.60
CA SER A 151 -21.65 0.42 11.56
C SER A 151 -20.32 -0.30 11.33
N CYS A 152 -20.09 -1.41 12.05
CA CYS A 152 -18.92 -2.27 11.87
C CYS A 152 -18.85 -2.85 10.45
N ARG A 153 -19.98 -3.36 9.93
CA ARG A 153 -20.08 -3.96 8.59
C ARG A 153 -19.80 -2.95 7.49
N ALA A 154 -20.39 -1.77 7.60
CA ALA A 154 -20.20 -0.70 6.63
C ALA A 154 -18.73 -0.25 6.56
N HIS A 155 -18.06 -0.13 7.71
CA HIS A 155 -16.62 0.18 7.76
C HIS A 155 -15.76 -0.87 7.04
N LEU A 156 -16.10 -2.16 7.14
CA LEU A 156 -15.38 -3.22 6.42
C LEU A 156 -15.70 -3.26 4.92
N ARG A 157 -16.96 -2.99 4.53
CA ARG A 157 -17.43 -3.06 3.12
C ARG A 157 -16.83 -1.97 2.23
N ASP A 158 -16.73 -0.73 2.72
CA ASP A 158 -16.20 0.41 1.96
C ASP A 158 -14.71 0.25 1.59
N ALA A 159 -14.03 -0.69 2.23
CA ALA A 159 -12.59 -0.87 2.10
C ALA A 159 -12.16 -1.92 1.05
N VAL A 160 -13.09 -2.72 0.52
CA VAL A 160 -12.82 -3.91 -0.34
C VAL A 160 -12.71 -3.57 -1.84
N PRO A 161 -13.62 -2.80 -2.47
CA PRO A 161 -13.59 -2.58 -3.93
C PRO A 161 -12.46 -1.66 -4.41
N ARG A 162 -11.90 -0.83 -3.53
CA ARG A 162 -11.04 0.30 -3.90
C ARG A 162 -9.56 -0.05 -4.02
N VAL A 163 -9.12 -1.03 -3.24
CA VAL A 163 -7.72 -1.50 -3.25
C VAL A 163 -7.47 -2.43 -4.45
N GLN A 164 -8.47 -3.19 -4.88
CA GLN A 164 -8.37 -4.16 -5.97
C GLN A 164 -8.07 -3.50 -7.33
N LYS A 165 -8.63 -2.30 -7.59
CA LYS A 165 -8.40 -1.54 -8.82
C LYS A 165 -7.05 -0.82 -8.85
N ALA A 166 -6.63 -0.21 -7.73
CA ALA A 166 -5.33 0.45 -7.62
C ALA A 166 -4.15 -0.54 -7.67
N GLN A 167 -4.33 -1.73 -7.07
CA GLN A 167 -3.33 -2.80 -7.11
C GLN A 167 -3.09 -3.33 -8.51
N HIS A 168 -4.12 -3.47 -9.36
CA HIS A 168 -3.93 -4.01 -10.72
C HIS A 168 -2.99 -3.17 -11.57
N TYR A 169 -3.08 -1.84 -11.50
CA TYR A 169 -2.20 -0.95 -12.28
C TYR A 169 -0.76 -0.95 -11.76
N LEU A 170 -0.56 -0.87 -10.45
CA LEU A 170 0.79 -0.88 -9.85
C LEU A 170 1.48 -2.24 -10.05
N VAL A 171 0.73 -3.34 -9.88
CA VAL A 171 1.24 -4.70 -10.08
C VAL A 171 1.62 -4.92 -11.54
N ALA A 172 0.80 -4.49 -12.50
CA ALA A 172 1.10 -4.62 -13.93
C ALA A 172 2.35 -3.82 -14.34
N LEU A 173 2.52 -2.60 -13.82
CA LEU A 173 3.68 -1.74 -14.09
C LEU A 173 4.98 -2.37 -13.56
N VAL A 174 4.95 -2.84 -12.31
CA VAL A 174 6.08 -3.55 -11.68
C VAL A 174 6.39 -4.87 -12.40
N MET A 175 5.36 -5.58 -12.88
CA MET A 175 5.50 -6.88 -13.54
C MET A 175 6.24 -6.83 -14.86
N VAL A 176 6.09 -5.76 -15.64
CA VAL A 176 6.64 -5.70 -17.00
C VAL A 176 7.88 -4.82 -17.05
N ILE A 177 7.82 -3.62 -16.48
CA ILE A 177 8.89 -2.63 -16.66
C ILE A 177 10.13 -3.01 -15.87
N LEU A 178 9.98 -3.38 -14.59
CA LEU A 178 11.13 -3.69 -13.72
C LEU A 178 11.99 -4.87 -14.22
N PRO A 179 11.41 -6.05 -14.57
CA PRO A 179 12.20 -7.16 -15.13
C PRO A 179 12.77 -6.85 -16.51
N MET A 180 11.98 -6.22 -17.40
CA MET A 180 12.44 -5.87 -18.75
C MET A 180 13.65 -4.95 -18.68
N GLN A 181 13.63 -3.98 -17.76
CA GLN A 181 14.75 -3.08 -17.58
C GLN A 181 16.00 -3.84 -17.08
N LEU A 182 15.85 -4.67 -16.04
CA LEU A 182 16.97 -5.45 -15.47
C LEU A 182 17.62 -6.35 -16.52
N LEU A 183 16.78 -6.97 -17.34
CA LEU A 183 17.18 -7.79 -18.48
C LEU A 183 18.01 -6.99 -19.50
N LEU A 184 17.53 -5.81 -19.90
CA LEU A 184 18.23 -4.94 -20.86
C LEU A 184 19.61 -4.53 -20.33
N TYR A 185 19.69 -4.06 -19.08
CA TYR A 185 20.96 -3.67 -18.46
C TYR A 185 21.96 -4.81 -18.43
N TRP A 186 21.52 -5.98 -17.97
CA TRP A 186 22.39 -7.14 -17.85
C TRP A 186 22.87 -7.63 -19.23
N MET A 187 21.99 -7.67 -20.23
CA MET A 187 22.34 -8.03 -21.61
C MET A 187 23.39 -7.09 -22.18
N VAL A 188 23.18 -5.77 -22.04
CA VAL A 188 24.12 -4.78 -22.56
C VAL A 188 25.49 -4.93 -21.89
N ARG A 189 25.54 -5.09 -20.57
CA ARG A 189 26.80 -5.16 -19.82
C ARG A 189 27.61 -6.44 -20.07
N VAL A 190 26.92 -7.58 -20.19
CA VAL A 190 27.58 -8.91 -20.23
C VAL A 190 27.73 -9.46 -21.65
N VAL A 191 26.85 -9.07 -22.59
CA VAL A 191 26.87 -9.60 -23.96
C VAL A 191 27.33 -8.55 -24.95
N VAL A 192 26.71 -7.36 -24.95
CA VAL A 192 26.94 -6.35 -25.99
C VAL A 192 28.28 -5.65 -25.78
N PHE A 193 28.52 -5.14 -24.57
CA PHE A 193 29.72 -4.37 -24.26
C PHE A 193 31.04 -5.12 -24.49
N PRO A 194 31.24 -6.39 -24.05
CA PRO A 194 32.51 -7.08 -24.29
C PRO A 194 32.77 -7.34 -25.78
N LYS A 195 31.73 -7.59 -26.59
CA LYS A 195 31.91 -7.74 -28.04
C LYS A 195 32.41 -6.46 -28.70
N PHE A 196 31.91 -5.30 -28.27
CA PHE A 196 32.47 -4.02 -28.72
C PHE A 196 33.94 -3.88 -28.31
N GLN A 197 34.31 -4.30 -27.09
CA GLN A 197 35.71 -4.27 -26.66
C GLN A 197 36.62 -5.16 -27.50
N GLU A 198 36.17 -6.37 -27.86
CA GLU A 198 36.90 -7.27 -28.76
C GLU A 198 37.14 -6.60 -30.13
N ILE A 199 36.08 -6.08 -30.75
CA ILE A 199 36.18 -5.40 -32.05
C ILE A 199 37.13 -4.19 -32.00
N PHE A 200 37.08 -3.39 -30.93
CA PHE A 200 38.00 -2.25 -30.79
C PHE A 200 39.44 -2.68 -30.57
N ASN A 201 39.69 -3.71 -29.76
CA ASN A 201 41.05 -4.21 -29.56
C ASN A 201 41.64 -4.80 -30.85
N ASP A 202 40.80 -5.30 -31.76
CA ASP A 202 41.24 -5.83 -33.06
C ASP A 202 41.50 -4.73 -34.10
N MET A 203 40.82 -3.58 -33.99
CA MET A 203 40.93 -2.46 -34.96
C MET A 203 41.80 -1.29 -34.49
N LEU A 204 42.06 -1.14 -33.18
CA LEU A 204 42.85 -0.06 -32.57
C LEU A 204 44.06 -0.61 -31.80
N ALA A 205 45.07 0.23 -31.58
CA ALA A 205 46.22 -0.13 -30.74
C ALA A 205 45.76 -0.42 -29.29
N PRO A 206 46.37 -1.40 -28.60
CA PRO A 206 45.94 -1.81 -27.27
C PRO A 206 46.02 -0.65 -26.26
N GLY A 207 44.86 -0.16 -25.82
CA GLY A 207 44.73 0.90 -24.83
C GLY A 207 44.02 2.18 -25.31
N GLU A 208 43.82 2.35 -26.62
CA GLU A 208 43.06 3.48 -27.18
C GLU A 208 41.57 3.14 -27.27
N PHE A 209 40.92 2.98 -26.12
CA PHE A 209 39.46 2.94 -26.10
C PHE A 209 38.91 4.31 -26.48
N PRO A 210 38.01 4.41 -27.48
CA PRO A 210 37.41 5.69 -27.80
C PRO A 210 36.74 6.29 -26.57
N THR A 211 36.85 7.61 -26.38
CA THR A 211 36.23 8.33 -25.26
C THR A 211 34.71 8.11 -25.19
N SER A 212 34.07 7.81 -26.32
CA SER A 212 32.65 7.47 -26.39
C SER A 212 32.31 6.15 -25.69
N SER A 213 33.20 5.16 -25.69
CA SER A 213 33.03 3.87 -25.01
C SER A 213 32.95 4.04 -23.49
N TRP A 214 33.75 4.95 -22.93
CA TRP A 214 33.67 5.33 -21.51
C TRP A 214 32.39 6.10 -21.18
N ALA A 215 31.84 6.88 -22.11
CA ALA A 215 30.55 7.54 -21.94
C ALA A 215 29.40 6.51 -21.81
N ILE A 216 29.41 5.44 -22.61
CA ILE A 216 28.39 4.37 -22.50
C ILE A 216 28.46 3.69 -21.14
N VAL A 217 29.67 3.31 -20.70
CA VAL A 217 29.88 2.62 -19.42
C VAL A 217 29.52 3.50 -18.25
N SER A 218 29.91 4.77 -18.27
CA SER A 218 29.62 5.70 -17.17
C SER A 218 28.12 6.00 -17.05
N VAL A 219 27.40 6.13 -18.18
CA VAL A 219 25.94 6.28 -18.18
C VAL A 219 25.28 5.02 -17.64
N LEU A 220 25.71 3.84 -18.07
CA LEU A 220 25.18 2.56 -17.56
C LEU A 220 25.49 2.37 -16.07
N ASP A 221 26.72 2.60 -15.62
CA ASP A 221 27.13 2.34 -14.23
C ASP A 221 26.60 3.43 -13.25
N THR A 222 26.28 4.64 -13.73
CA THR A 222 25.78 5.73 -12.86
C THR A 222 24.27 5.91 -12.94
N ALA A 223 23.69 5.91 -14.14
CA ALA A 223 22.26 6.16 -14.33
C ALA A 223 21.42 4.94 -13.96
N TRP A 224 21.96 3.72 -14.11
CA TRP A 224 21.26 2.50 -13.76
C TRP A 224 20.97 2.35 -12.27
N PRO A 225 21.96 2.45 -11.36
CA PRO A 225 21.69 2.35 -9.92
C PRO A 225 20.86 3.52 -9.43
N ALA A 226 21.04 4.72 -10.00
CA ALA A 226 20.23 5.89 -9.68
C ALA A 226 18.75 5.68 -10.05
N PHE A 227 18.46 5.10 -11.22
CA PHE A 227 17.10 4.77 -11.63
C PHE A 227 16.49 3.63 -10.78
N MET A 228 17.26 2.58 -10.51
CA MET A 228 16.86 1.51 -9.59
C MET A 228 16.61 2.02 -8.18
N ALA A 229 17.37 3.01 -7.69
CA ALA A 229 17.11 3.68 -6.42
C ALA A 229 15.85 4.56 -6.51
N LEU A 230 15.67 5.32 -7.58
CA LEU A 230 14.50 6.18 -7.80
C LEU A 230 13.18 5.40 -7.85
N VAL A 231 13.17 4.21 -8.46
CA VAL A 231 11.97 3.37 -8.58
C VAL A 231 11.87 2.36 -7.43
N GLY A 232 12.99 1.74 -7.05
CA GLY A 232 13.06 0.70 -6.04
C GLY A 232 12.92 1.22 -4.61
N LEU A 233 13.48 2.40 -4.28
CA LEU A 233 13.38 2.94 -2.93
C LEU A 233 11.95 3.34 -2.54
N PRO A 234 11.18 4.07 -3.36
CA PRO A 234 9.78 4.39 -3.04
C PRO A 234 8.90 3.14 -3.02
N MET A 235 9.19 2.15 -3.86
CA MET A 235 8.47 0.89 -3.88
C MET A 235 8.78 0.03 -2.64
N LEU A 236 10.04 0.01 -2.18
CA LEU A 236 10.45 -0.63 -0.92
C LEU A 236 9.83 0.10 0.27
N VAL A 237 9.91 1.44 0.31
CA VAL A 237 9.31 2.26 1.37
C VAL A 237 7.79 2.06 1.38
N GLY A 238 7.14 2.09 0.22
CA GLY A 238 5.72 1.81 0.05
C GLY A 238 5.35 0.40 0.51
N LEU A 239 6.15 -0.60 0.14
CA LEU A 239 5.99 -1.98 0.61
C LEU A 239 6.14 -2.08 2.12
N VAL A 240 7.17 -1.49 2.70
CA VAL A 240 7.41 -1.47 4.15
C VAL A 240 6.24 -0.79 4.86
N LEU A 241 5.83 0.41 4.45
CA LEU A 241 4.67 1.11 5.00
C LEU A 241 3.37 0.31 4.84
N TYR A 242 3.24 -0.43 3.74
CA TYR A 242 2.08 -1.27 3.45
C TYR A 242 2.05 -2.55 4.32
N VAL A 243 3.16 -3.27 4.46
CA VAL A 243 3.29 -4.49 5.28
C VAL A 243 3.14 -4.16 6.76
N LEU A 244 3.80 -3.10 7.19
CA LEU A 244 3.77 -2.64 8.58
C LEU A 244 2.41 -2.03 8.95
N GLY A 245 1.60 -1.67 7.95
CA GLY A 245 0.33 -0.99 8.12
C GLY A 245 0.51 0.49 8.49
N PRO A 246 -0.58 1.26 8.61
CA PRO A 246 -0.53 2.70 8.88
C PRO A 246 -0.07 3.05 10.32
N ARG A 247 0.55 2.11 11.04
CA ARG A 247 1.07 2.30 12.40
C ARG A 247 2.55 1.92 12.47
N PRO A 248 3.45 2.60 11.73
CA PRO A 248 4.89 2.38 11.86
C PRO A 248 5.35 2.57 13.32
N ALA A 249 4.71 3.50 14.02
CA ALA A 249 4.79 3.73 15.46
C ALA A 249 4.72 2.45 16.33
N TYR A 250 3.77 1.55 16.07
CA TYR A 250 3.55 0.37 16.94
C TYR A 250 4.69 -0.65 16.83
N TRP A 251 5.26 -0.81 15.62
CA TRP A 251 6.40 -1.70 15.41
C TRP A 251 7.69 -1.06 15.95
N LEU A 252 7.86 0.25 15.78
CA LEU A 252 8.97 0.99 16.37
C LEU A 252 8.93 0.98 17.90
N GLU A 253 7.75 1.08 18.52
CA GLU A 253 7.54 0.91 19.96
C GLU A 253 7.79 -0.53 20.41
N TRP A 254 7.50 -1.53 19.57
CA TRP A 254 7.83 -2.94 19.85
C TRP A 254 9.34 -3.25 19.68
N LEU A 255 10.04 -2.58 18.76
CA LEU A 255 11.49 -2.70 18.57
C LEU A 255 12.28 -1.85 19.57
N ALA A 256 11.77 -0.69 19.98
CA ALA A 256 12.43 0.27 20.86
C ALA A 256 13.02 -0.35 22.15
N PRO A 257 12.34 -1.28 22.85
CA PRO A 257 12.89 -1.96 24.01
C PRO A 257 14.14 -2.80 23.71
N ARG A 258 14.32 -3.20 22.45
CA ARG A 258 15.39 -4.12 22.01
C ARG A 258 16.69 -3.43 21.62
N PHE A 259 16.66 -2.12 21.35
CA PHE A 259 17.82 -1.33 20.89
C PHE A 259 18.24 -0.21 21.85
N GLY A 260 17.62 -0.09 23.03
CA GLY A 260 18.00 0.85 24.09
C GLY A 260 17.42 2.27 23.98
N PRO A 261 17.47 3.07 25.07
CA PRO A 261 16.78 4.35 25.17
C PRO A 261 17.20 5.47 24.18
N PRO A 262 18.47 5.61 23.73
CA PRO A 262 18.82 6.68 22.79
C PRO A 262 18.32 6.40 21.36
N ILE A 263 18.28 5.13 20.95
CA ILE A 263 17.81 4.72 19.62
C ILE A 263 16.28 4.78 19.54
N ALA A 264 15.59 4.42 20.63
CA ALA A 264 14.13 4.56 20.75
C ALA A 264 13.64 5.99 20.51
N ARG A 265 14.30 7.02 21.06
CA ARG A 265 13.91 8.42 20.84
C ARG A 265 14.10 8.87 19.39
N ARG A 266 15.18 8.44 18.73
CA ARG A 266 15.43 8.76 17.31
C ARG A 266 14.39 8.11 16.40
N LEU A 267 14.03 6.86 16.69
CA LEU A 267 12.98 6.13 15.98
C LEU A 267 11.61 6.79 16.17
N ASP A 268 11.23 7.16 17.39
CA ASP A 268 9.93 7.78 17.67
C ASP A 268 9.78 9.18 17.01
N TRP A 269 10.89 9.94 16.93
CA TRP A 269 10.95 11.17 16.14
C TRP A 269 10.74 10.94 14.65
N LEU A 270 11.40 9.92 14.06
CA LEU A 270 11.19 9.54 12.66
C LEU A 270 9.74 9.12 12.40
N ALA A 271 9.12 8.38 13.33
CA ALA A 271 7.71 8.00 13.23
C ALA A 271 6.77 9.21 13.27
N THR A 272 7.03 10.20 14.14
CA THR A 272 6.22 11.42 14.19
C THR A 272 6.41 12.29 12.95
N LEU A 273 7.61 12.31 12.38
CA LEU A 273 7.91 13.02 11.14
C LEU A 273 7.24 12.33 9.93
N ALA A 274 7.24 11.01 9.90
CA ALA A 274 6.49 10.22 8.93
C ALA A 274 4.98 10.47 9.05
N ASP A 275 4.40 10.44 10.26
CA ASP A 275 2.97 10.69 10.49
C ASP A 275 2.55 12.12 10.08
N ARG A 276 3.43 13.11 10.29
CA ARG A 276 3.24 14.50 9.83
C ARG A 276 3.38 14.61 8.32
N GLY A 277 4.40 13.98 7.72
CA GLY A 277 4.59 13.91 6.28
C GLY A 277 3.43 13.22 5.57
N MET A 278 2.83 12.21 6.20
CA MET A 278 1.64 11.52 5.71
C MET A 278 0.42 12.45 5.61
N LEU A 279 0.33 13.49 6.45
CA LEU A 279 -0.73 14.51 6.34
C LEU A 279 -0.43 15.59 5.29
N VAL A 280 0.81 15.70 4.82
CA VAL A 280 1.16 16.60 3.70
C VAL A 280 0.62 16.05 2.39
N LEU A 281 0.51 14.72 2.27
CA LEU A 281 -0.02 14.07 1.07
C LEU A 281 -1.55 14.31 1.00
N PRO A 282 -2.04 15.02 -0.04
CA PRO A 282 -3.43 15.48 -0.09
C PRO A 282 -4.46 14.35 0.03
N TRP A 283 -4.21 13.21 -0.63
CA TRP A 283 -5.11 12.06 -0.63
C TRP A 283 -5.19 11.39 0.74
N GLN A 284 -4.09 11.38 1.50
CA GLN A 284 -4.06 10.81 2.85
C GLN A 284 -4.78 11.71 3.85
N ARG A 285 -4.62 13.03 3.75
CA ARG A 285 -5.42 13.98 4.56
C ARG A 285 -6.91 13.77 4.34
N ARG A 286 -7.35 13.70 3.08
CA ARG A 286 -8.77 13.47 2.72
C ARG A 286 -9.28 12.11 3.17
N ARG A 287 -8.45 11.07 3.08
CA ARG A 287 -8.80 9.72 3.53
C ARG A 287 -8.95 9.64 5.05
N VAL A 288 -8.04 10.27 5.79
CA VAL A 288 -8.10 10.40 7.25
C VAL A 288 -9.34 11.19 7.69
N GLU A 289 -9.61 12.32 7.04
CA GLU A 289 -10.80 13.15 7.29
C GLU A 289 -12.09 12.37 7.08
N ARG A 290 -12.16 11.59 5.99
CA ARG A 290 -13.29 10.70 5.72
C ARG A 290 -13.41 9.60 6.76
N ASP A 291 -12.33 8.88 7.06
CA ASP A 291 -12.35 7.79 8.04
C ASP A 291 -12.82 8.27 9.41
N PHE A 292 -12.34 9.43 9.84
CA PHE A 292 -12.81 10.10 11.05
C PHE A 292 -14.30 10.43 10.98
N SER A 293 -14.74 11.05 9.89
CA SER A 293 -16.11 11.54 9.75
C SER A 293 -17.13 10.40 9.66
N VAL A 294 -16.79 9.33 8.93
CA VAL A 294 -17.58 8.08 8.90
C VAL A 294 -17.69 7.53 10.32
N MET A 295 -16.58 7.45 11.05
CA MET A 295 -16.57 6.91 12.41
C MET A 295 -17.41 7.75 13.35
N LEU A 296 -17.20 9.06 13.34
CA LEU A 296 -17.92 10.00 14.19
C LEU A 296 -19.43 9.92 13.92
N ALA A 297 -19.85 9.96 12.65
CA ALA A 297 -21.25 9.84 12.28
C ALA A 297 -21.87 8.52 12.77
N LEU A 298 -21.18 7.40 12.57
CA LEU A 298 -21.63 6.09 13.03
C LEU A 298 -21.78 5.99 14.55
N LEU A 299 -20.84 6.59 15.29
CA LEU A 299 -20.86 6.58 16.75
C LEU A 299 -21.97 7.50 17.30
N LEU A 300 -22.19 8.66 16.67
CA LEU A 300 -23.28 9.56 17.03
C LEU A 300 -24.65 8.93 16.70
N ASP A 301 -24.80 8.24 15.57
CA ASP A 301 -26.01 7.48 15.20
C ASP A 301 -26.30 6.35 16.19
N ALA A 302 -25.25 5.72 16.72
CA ALA A 302 -25.35 4.73 17.79
C ALA A 302 -25.73 5.36 19.16
N GLY A 303 -25.83 6.69 19.26
CA GLY A 303 -26.24 7.40 20.46
C GLY A 303 -25.14 7.58 21.50
N LEU A 304 -23.87 7.47 21.11
CA LEU A 304 -22.76 7.70 22.03
C LEU A 304 -22.71 9.17 22.47
N PRO A 305 -22.25 9.45 23.70
CA PRO A 305 -21.88 10.81 24.11
C PRO A 305 -20.85 11.41 23.15
N GLU A 306 -21.05 12.68 22.76
CA GLU A 306 -20.24 13.38 21.74
C GLU A 306 -18.73 13.30 22.04
N GLU A 307 -18.36 13.47 23.31
CA GLU A 307 -16.98 13.37 23.78
C GLU A 307 -16.35 12.00 23.48
N LYS A 308 -17.04 10.91 23.88
CA LYS A 308 -16.57 9.53 23.64
C LYS A 308 -16.53 9.24 22.14
N ALA A 309 -17.53 9.71 21.39
CA ALA A 309 -17.60 9.50 19.96
C ALA A 309 -16.41 10.13 19.22
N VAL A 310 -16.03 11.37 19.56
CA VAL A 310 -14.88 12.05 18.96
C VAL A 310 -13.57 11.36 19.32
N LEU A 311 -13.38 10.93 20.57
CA LEU A 311 -12.16 10.27 21.01
C LEU A 311 -11.95 8.93 20.28
N LEU A 312 -12.98 8.08 20.24
CA LEU A 312 -12.95 6.80 19.55
C LEU A 312 -12.82 6.97 18.03
N ALA A 313 -13.45 7.99 17.46
CA ALA A 313 -13.26 8.37 16.07
C ALA A 313 -11.80 8.75 15.77
N GLY A 314 -11.15 9.51 16.66
CA GLY A 314 -9.73 9.82 16.58
C GLY A 314 -8.83 8.59 16.67
N GLU A 315 -9.14 7.63 17.55
CA GLU A 315 -8.37 6.39 17.73
C GLU A 315 -8.48 5.43 16.56
N SER A 316 -9.63 5.50 15.85
CA SER A 316 -9.87 4.72 14.64
C SER A 316 -8.95 5.13 13.48
N VAL A 317 -8.56 6.41 13.45
CA VAL A 317 -7.67 6.96 12.44
C VAL A 317 -6.23 6.68 12.83
N ALA A 318 -5.50 6.02 11.95
CA ALA A 318 -4.09 5.69 12.16
C ALA A 318 -3.17 6.91 11.89
N ASN A 319 -3.38 8.01 12.63
CA ASN A 319 -2.53 9.18 12.58
C ASN A 319 -2.45 9.87 13.96
N ARG A 320 -1.25 9.90 14.57
CA ARG A 320 -1.05 10.48 15.91
C ARG A 320 -1.37 11.98 15.99
N ALA A 321 -1.04 12.74 14.95
CA ALA A 321 -1.32 14.18 14.91
C ALA A 321 -2.82 14.49 14.80
N PHE A 322 -3.56 13.63 14.08
CA PHE A 322 -5.01 13.71 13.99
C PHE A 322 -5.68 13.30 15.31
N LEU A 323 -5.22 12.23 15.95
CA LEU A 323 -5.66 11.81 17.29
C LEU A 323 -5.43 12.92 18.34
N ALA A 324 -4.28 13.61 18.30
CA ALA A 324 -4.01 14.73 19.19
C ALA A 324 -4.96 15.92 19.00
N ARG A 325 -5.48 16.14 17.79
CA ARG A 325 -6.56 17.11 17.54
C ARG A 325 -7.89 16.61 18.10
N ALA A 326 -8.23 15.33 17.88
CA ALA A 326 -9.46 14.75 18.42
C ALA A 326 -9.52 14.79 19.95
N ARG A 327 -8.40 14.53 20.63
CA ARG A 327 -8.29 14.67 22.10
C ARG A 327 -8.58 16.10 22.57
N ARG A 328 -8.04 17.11 21.87
CA ARG A 328 -8.35 18.52 22.18
C ARG A 328 -9.84 18.82 22.03
N VAL A 329 -10.48 18.31 20.98
CA VAL A 329 -11.94 18.46 20.80
C VAL A 329 -12.72 17.79 21.94
N ALA A 330 -12.33 16.58 22.34
CA ALA A 330 -12.96 15.89 23.48
C ALA A 330 -12.81 16.69 24.78
N ASP A 331 -11.64 17.30 25.03
CA ASP A 331 -11.41 18.14 26.21
C ASP A 331 -12.26 19.42 26.19
N GLU A 332 -12.48 20.04 25.02
CA GLU A 332 -13.37 21.20 24.89
C GLU A 332 -14.86 20.82 25.03
N LEU A 333 -15.26 19.63 24.56
CA LEU A 333 -16.60 19.09 24.78
C LEU A 333 -16.87 18.87 26.27
N ARG A 334 -15.88 18.36 27.03
CA ARG A 334 -15.96 18.24 28.50
C ARG A 334 -16.18 19.58 29.21
N ARG A 335 -15.63 20.66 28.64
CA ARG A 335 -15.79 22.04 29.13
C ARG A 335 -17.16 22.64 28.77
N GLY A 336 -18.04 21.89 28.10
CA GLY A 336 -19.38 22.33 27.73
C GLY A 336 -19.46 23.05 26.39
N MET A 337 -18.38 23.05 25.59
CA MET A 337 -18.44 23.55 24.22
C MET A 337 -19.34 22.64 23.37
N LYS A 338 -20.14 23.23 22.47
CA LYS A 338 -20.97 22.46 21.54
C LYS A 338 -20.09 21.74 20.51
N LEU A 339 -20.46 20.52 20.10
CA LEU A 339 -19.74 19.74 19.10
C LEU A 339 -19.41 20.51 17.82
N ALA A 340 -20.37 21.25 17.28
CA ALA A 340 -20.17 22.05 16.07
C ALA A 340 -19.02 23.06 16.21
N ASP A 341 -18.88 23.69 17.37
CA ASP A 341 -17.83 24.69 17.59
C ASP A 341 -16.50 24.03 17.96
N ALA A 342 -16.52 22.95 18.74
CA ALA A 342 -15.33 22.19 19.10
C ALA A 342 -14.64 21.56 17.87
N LEU A 343 -15.41 21.20 16.83
CA LEU A 343 -14.87 20.64 15.57
C LEU A 343 -14.00 21.61 14.77
N GLN A 344 -13.98 22.91 15.09
CA GLN A 344 -13.07 23.87 14.44
C GLN A 344 -11.59 23.50 14.61
N PHE A 345 -11.24 22.79 15.69
CA PHE A 345 -9.86 22.34 15.94
C PHE A 345 -9.46 21.10 15.11
N MET A 346 -10.43 20.47 14.44
CA MET A 346 -10.19 19.32 13.55
C MET A 346 -9.97 19.74 12.10
N ASP A 347 -10.76 20.71 11.63
CA ASP A 347 -10.80 21.13 10.23
C ASP A 347 -10.52 22.63 10.07
N ASP A 348 -9.40 22.94 9.42
CA ASP A 348 -8.98 24.30 9.12
C ASP A 348 -9.89 24.99 8.09
N ALA A 349 -10.58 24.22 7.23
CA ALA A 349 -11.46 24.75 6.18
C ALA A 349 -12.90 24.99 6.67
N GLY A 350 -13.28 24.43 7.83
CA GLY A 350 -14.62 24.55 8.41
C GLY A 350 -15.73 23.77 7.70
N GLU A 351 -15.41 22.97 6.69
CA GLU A 351 -16.38 22.15 5.94
C GLU A 351 -16.99 21.06 6.83
N LEU A 352 -16.16 20.36 7.59
CA LEU A 352 -16.60 19.33 8.54
C LEU A 352 -17.53 19.92 9.61
N ARG A 353 -17.13 21.07 10.18
CA ARG A 353 -17.93 21.80 11.18
C ARG A 353 -19.32 22.13 10.65
N TRP A 354 -19.39 22.72 9.46
CA TRP A 354 -20.66 23.12 8.85
C TRP A 354 -21.55 21.91 8.55
N ARG A 355 -20.99 20.82 8.01
CA ARG A 355 -21.75 19.60 7.70
C ARG A 355 -22.26 18.90 8.95
N MET A 356 -21.45 18.81 10.01
CA MET A 356 -21.88 18.24 11.29
C MET A 356 -22.96 19.08 11.97
N ALA A 357 -22.85 20.41 11.91
CA ALA A 357 -23.86 21.31 12.44
C ALA A 357 -25.21 21.16 11.70
N ASN A 358 -25.18 20.99 10.38
CA ASN A 358 -26.39 20.75 9.59
C ASN A 358 -26.96 19.35 9.82
N ALA A 359 -26.11 18.34 9.93
CA ALA A 359 -26.50 16.97 10.25
C ALA A 359 -27.19 16.89 11.62
N ALA A 360 -26.69 17.62 12.62
CA ALA A 360 -27.32 17.69 13.94
C ALA A 360 -28.70 18.36 13.94
N ARG A 361 -28.99 19.21 12.94
CA ARG A 361 -30.30 19.88 12.78
C ARG A 361 -31.29 19.03 11.98
N ALA A 362 -30.80 18.24 11.04
CA ALA A 362 -31.60 17.25 10.34
C ALA A 362 -31.93 16.15 11.36
N SER A 363 -33.20 15.96 11.71
CA SER A 363 -33.68 15.01 12.73
C SER A 363 -33.52 13.52 12.34
N GLY A 364 -32.51 13.18 11.55
CA GLY A 364 -32.22 11.83 11.05
C GLY A 364 -30.79 11.39 11.39
N HIS A 365 -30.32 10.33 10.73
CA HIS A 365 -29.00 9.77 10.96
C HIS A 365 -27.90 10.68 10.39
N PHE A 366 -26.88 10.99 11.20
CA PHE A 366 -25.67 11.70 10.81
C PHE A 366 -25.03 11.06 9.58
N ARG A 367 -24.95 9.72 9.51
CA ARG A 367 -24.33 9.06 8.35
C ARG A 367 -25.06 9.32 7.04
N GLU A 368 -26.39 9.32 7.06
CA GLU A 368 -27.20 9.55 5.85
C GLU A 368 -27.02 10.99 5.35
N SER A 369 -27.04 11.97 6.25
CA SER A 369 -26.82 13.39 5.90
C SER A 369 -25.40 13.69 5.42
N LEU A 370 -24.40 12.94 5.87
CA LEU A 370 -23.00 13.08 5.42
C LEU A 370 -22.66 12.20 4.21
N ALA A 371 -23.48 11.23 3.82
CA ALA A 371 -23.12 10.20 2.81
C ALA A 371 -22.57 10.80 1.51
N GLY A 372 -23.29 11.77 0.92
CA GLY A 372 -22.84 12.41 -0.31
C GLY A 372 -21.52 13.18 -0.17
N TRP A 373 -21.22 13.72 1.02
CA TRP A 373 -19.92 14.33 1.27
C TRP A 373 -18.80 13.31 1.37
N LEU A 374 -19.04 12.23 2.12
CA LEU A 374 -18.07 11.18 2.36
C LEU A 374 -17.66 10.54 1.02
N ASP A 375 -18.62 10.35 0.12
CA ASP A 375 -18.38 9.90 -1.25
C ASP A 375 -17.52 10.90 -2.05
N THR A 376 -17.72 12.21 -1.86
CA THR A 376 -16.87 13.22 -2.53
C THR A 376 -15.44 13.25 -1.97
N LEU A 377 -15.24 13.07 -0.66
CA LEU A 377 -13.91 12.95 -0.06
C LEU A 377 -13.18 11.72 -0.61
N ASP A 378 -13.91 10.61 -0.72
CA ASP A 378 -13.41 9.38 -1.32
C ASP A 378 -13.02 9.54 -2.78
N ALA A 379 -13.90 10.14 -3.58
CA ALA A 379 -13.64 10.40 -4.99
C ALA A 379 -12.42 11.32 -5.19
N LYS A 380 -12.30 12.38 -4.37
CA LYS A 380 -11.13 13.28 -4.39
C LYS A 380 -9.85 12.55 -4.00
N ALA A 381 -9.86 11.74 -2.94
CA ALA A 381 -8.71 10.97 -2.50
C ALA A 381 -8.25 9.98 -3.59
N PHE A 382 -9.20 9.25 -4.19
CA PHE A 382 -8.92 8.31 -5.28
C PHE A 382 -8.40 9.01 -6.53
N GLY A 383 -9.00 10.13 -6.92
CA GLY A 383 -8.57 10.92 -8.08
C GLY A 383 -7.16 11.48 -7.90
N GLN A 384 -6.83 11.98 -6.70
CA GLN A 384 -5.48 12.45 -6.38
C GLN A 384 -4.46 11.31 -6.37
N GLU A 385 -4.80 10.17 -5.78
CA GLU A 385 -3.96 8.97 -5.79
C GLU A 385 -3.67 8.52 -7.24
N GLN A 386 -4.70 8.48 -8.08
CA GLN A 386 -4.56 8.08 -9.48
C GLN A 386 -3.76 9.11 -10.31
N ALA A 387 -3.99 10.41 -10.09
CA ALA A 387 -3.24 11.47 -10.77
C ALA A 387 -1.74 11.39 -10.47
N VAL A 388 -1.37 11.20 -9.19
CA VAL A 388 0.02 11.03 -8.79
C VAL A 388 0.61 9.75 -9.37
N ALA A 389 -0.12 8.63 -9.34
CA ALA A 389 0.33 7.39 -9.94
C ALA A 389 0.59 7.53 -11.45
N HIS A 390 -0.28 8.24 -12.18
CA HIS A 390 -0.09 8.53 -13.61
C HIS A 390 1.11 9.44 -13.85
N VAL A 391 1.27 10.52 -13.07
CA VAL A 391 2.43 11.42 -13.20
C VAL A 391 3.73 10.67 -12.96
N ILE A 392 3.80 9.82 -11.93
CA ILE A 392 4.97 8.99 -11.65
C ILE A 392 5.21 8.02 -12.82
N THR A 393 4.16 7.36 -13.31
CA THR A 393 4.27 6.40 -14.41
C THR A 393 4.77 7.07 -15.69
N SER A 394 4.18 8.20 -16.07
CA SER A 394 4.59 8.99 -17.24
C SER A 394 6.02 9.51 -17.09
N ALA A 395 6.40 9.99 -15.91
CA ALA A 395 7.77 10.41 -15.63
C ALA A 395 8.77 9.24 -15.77
N CYS A 396 8.44 8.06 -15.23
CA CYS A 396 9.27 6.87 -15.38
C CYS A 396 9.44 6.47 -16.86
N VAL A 397 8.36 6.51 -17.65
CA VAL A 397 8.43 6.21 -19.10
C VAL A 397 9.29 7.24 -19.83
N LEU A 398 9.17 8.52 -19.51
CA LEU A 398 10.00 9.58 -20.09
C LEU A 398 11.48 9.40 -19.73
N VAL A 399 11.79 9.10 -18.47
CA VAL A 399 13.16 8.81 -18.02
C VAL A 399 13.70 7.57 -18.75
N ASN A 400 12.90 6.51 -18.88
CA ASN A 400 13.28 5.32 -19.64
C ASN A 400 13.56 5.64 -21.10
N GLY A 401 12.70 6.43 -21.75
CA GLY A 401 12.91 6.88 -23.13
C GLY A 401 14.18 7.71 -23.29
N CYS A 402 14.46 8.62 -22.35
CA CYS A 402 15.70 9.41 -22.34
C CYS A 402 16.94 8.52 -22.15
N LEU A 403 16.89 7.56 -21.23
CA LEU A 403 17.98 6.60 -21.00
C LEU A 403 18.23 5.73 -22.24
N LEU A 404 17.16 5.23 -22.88
CA LEU A 404 17.28 4.47 -24.12
C LEU A 404 17.83 5.33 -25.26
N GLY A 405 17.38 6.57 -25.39
CA GLY A 405 17.91 7.51 -26.38
C GLY A 405 19.39 7.80 -26.18
N LEU A 406 19.82 8.10 -24.94
CA LEU A 406 21.23 8.28 -24.59
C LEU A 406 22.06 7.04 -24.93
N PHE A 407 21.53 5.84 -24.62
CA PHE A 407 22.16 4.58 -24.95
C PHE A 407 22.31 4.38 -26.47
N THR A 408 21.26 4.66 -27.24
CA THR A 408 21.28 4.55 -28.70
C THR A 408 22.29 5.52 -29.32
N VAL A 409 22.29 6.79 -28.91
CA VAL A 409 23.27 7.79 -29.38
C VAL A 409 24.68 7.34 -29.07
N SER A 410 24.90 6.83 -27.85
CA SER A 410 26.19 6.32 -27.41
C SER A 410 26.70 5.19 -28.31
N ILE A 411 25.84 4.22 -28.65
CA ILE A 411 26.19 3.14 -29.58
C ILE A 411 26.44 3.65 -31.00
N PHE A 412 25.62 4.56 -31.51
CA PHE A 412 25.84 5.11 -32.85
C PHE A 412 27.15 5.87 -32.94
N GLN A 413 27.49 6.65 -31.91
CA GLN A 413 28.77 7.34 -31.86
C GLN A 413 29.95 6.38 -31.82
N CYS A 414 29.79 5.26 -31.11
CA CYS A 414 30.75 4.15 -31.10
C CYS A 414 30.97 3.57 -32.52
N PHE A 415 29.89 3.38 -33.30
CA PHE A 415 29.99 2.92 -34.69
C PHE A 415 30.60 3.96 -35.63
N VAL A 416 30.23 5.24 -35.50
CA VAL A 416 30.81 6.31 -36.33
C VAL A 416 32.32 6.37 -36.15
N GLN A 417 32.80 6.33 -34.90
CA GLN A 417 34.25 6.31 -34.64
C GLN A 417 34.93 5.08 -35.21
N LEU A 418 34.28 3.91 -35.16
CA LEU A 418 34.81 2.70 -35.77
C LEU A 418 34.92 2.82 -37.29
N ILE A 419 33.93 3.44 -37.94
CA ILE A 419 33.97 3.72 -39.38
C ILE A 419 35.06 4.73 -39.72
N ASP A 420 35.18 5.82 -38.95
CA ASP A 420 36.20 6.85 -39.17
C ASP A 420 37.60 6.26 -39.09
N VAL A 421 37.87 5.44 -38.06
CA VAL A 421 39.13 4.70 -37.93
C VAL A 421 39.34 3.79 -39.13
N ALA A 422 38.36 2.96 -39.47
CA ALA A 422 38.46 2.02 -40.60
C ALA A 422 38.65 2.73 -41.95
N SER A 423 38.17 3.97 -42.11
CA SER A 423 38.33 4.76 -43.33
C SER A 423 39.68 5.49 -43.43
N ALA A 424 40.41 5.60 -42.31
CA ALA A 424 41.74 6.20 -42.26
C ALA A 424 42.86 5.18 -42.57
N TRP A 425 42.55 3.88 -42.49
CA TRP A 425 43.37 2.77 -42.97
C TRP A 425 43.07 2.47 -44.45
#